data_AF-A0A359BAC0-F1
#
_entry.id   AF-A0A359BAC0-F1
#
_cell.length_a   1.000
_cell.length_b   1.000
_cell.length_c   1.000
_cell.angle_alpha   90.00
_cell.angle_beta   90.00
_cell.angle_gamma   90.00
#
_symmetry.space_group_name_H-M   'P 1'
#
loop_
_entity.id
_entity.type
_entity.pdbx_description
1 polymer ?
#
loop_
_entity_poly.entity_id
_entity_poly.type
_entity_poly.pdbx_seq_one_letter_code
_entity_poly.pdbx_strand_id
1 'polypeptide(L)'
;KLVRPLYMNLLNKEQSEFAKNRLIRALDDYSWRVGTGFLSTPFILYVLESIDVEYAFKLLENEEMPGWLFMTKMNANTIWESWEGTKAQGGIASLDHYSKGAVLEWVFSEMCGIKVTGENNFILAPKVGGKFSFAKCEYKSIYGKVSSSWKKENGKTIYKFVIPANTEARVILPNVEETLSSGEYEFIVG
;
A
#
# COMPACT_ATOMS: atom_id res chain seq x y z
N LYS A 1 -15.36 -11.38 -4.34
CA LYS A 1 -15.04 -12.82 -4.54
C LYS A 1 -13.69 -13.07 -5.23
N LEU A 2 -13.09 -12.09 -5.94
CA LEU A 2 -11.85 -12.28 -6.70
C LEU A 2 -10.56 -12.04 -5.90
N VAL A 3 -10.59 -11.10 -4.95
CA VAL A 3 -9.38 -10.64 -4.24
C VAL A 3 -8.68 -11.75 -3.45
N ARG A 4 -9.38 -12.40 -2.51
CA ARG A 4 -8.79 -13.45 -1.67
C ARG A 4 -8.16 -14.61 -2.43
N PRO A 5 -8.81 -15.24 -3.43
CA PRO A 5 -8.18 -16.34 -4.16
C PRO A 5 -6.98 -15.90 -5.01
N LEU A 6 -6.96 -14.65 -5.50
CA LEU A 6 -5.78 -14.06 -6.13
C LEU A 6 -4.64 -13.87 -5.11
N TYR A 7 -4.93 -13.21 -3.99
CA TYR A 7 -3.94 -12.92 -2.94
C TYR A 7 -3.33 -14.19 -2.32
N MET A 8 -4.18 -15.19 -2.05
CA MET A 8 -3.79 -16.44 -1.39
C MET A 8 -3.24 -17.49 -2.38
N ASN A 9 -3.05 -17.15 -3.66
CA ASN A 9 -2.55 -18.05 -4.70
C ASN A 9 -3.34 -19.37 -4.81
N LEU A 10 -4.68 -19.30 -4.74
CA LEU A 10 -5.56 -20.48 -4.78
C LEU A 10 -6.01 -20.85 -6.20
N LEU A 11 -5.62 -20.06 -7.20
CA LEU A 11 -6.03 -20.20 -8.59
C LEU A 11 -4.86 -20.72 -9.42
N ASN A 12 -5.16 -21.56 -10.42
CA ASN A 12 -4.17 -21.89 -11.44
C ASN A 12 -3.90 -20.65 -12.35
N LYS A 13 -2.93 -20.77 -13.27
CA LYS A 13 -2.53 -19.65 -14.13
C LYS A 13 -3.69 -19.06 -14.95
N GLU A 14 -4.48 -19.90 -15.61
CA GLU A 14 -5.60 -19.47 -16.45
C GLU A 14 -6.70 -18.79 -15.62
N GLN A 15 -7.06 -19.38 -14.48
CA GLN A 15 -8.03 -18.82 -13.54
C GLN A 15 -7.55 -17.49 -12.95
N SER A 16 -6.25 -17.37 -12.64
CA SER A 16 -5.65 -16.15 -12.12
C SER A 16 -5.76 -15.02 -13.15
N GLU A 17 -5.38 -15.26 -14.40
CA GLU A 17 -5.49 -14.25 -15.47
C GLU A 17 -6.96 -13.85 -15.73
N PHE A 18 -7.88 -14.81 -15.77
CA PHE A 18 -9.30 -14.51 -15.87
C PHE A 18 -9.79 -13.66 -14.68
N ALA A 19 -9.40 -14.01 -13.45
CA ALA A 19 -9.82 -13.30 -12.25
C ALA A 19 -9.25 -11.88 -12.17
N LYS A 20 -7.98 -11.67 -12.58
CA LYS A 20 -7.36 -10.33 -12.69
C LYS A 20 -8.12 -9.46 -13.69
N ASN A 21 -8.36 -9.97 -14.90
CA ASN A 21 -9.10 -9.23 -15.93
C ASN A 21 -10.52 -8.87 -15.50
N ARG A 22 -11.20 -9.81 -14.83
CA ARG A 22 -12.54 -9.56 -14.28
C ARG A 22 -12.51 -8.54 -13.13
N LEU A 23 -11.47 -8.55 -12.30
CA LEU A 23 -11.30 -7.58 -11.22
C LEU A 23 -11.11 -6.17 -11.77
N ILE A 24 -10.25 -6.00 -12.78
CA ILE A 24 -10.02 -4.71 -13.43
C ILE A 24 -11.33 -4.18 -14.02
N ARG A 25 -12.05 -5.01 -14.80
CA ARG A 25 -13.34 -4.60 -15.37
C ARG A 25 -14.35 -4.19 -14.29
N ALA A 26 -14.42 -4.94 -13.20
CA ALA A 26 -15.32 -4.58 -12.09
C ALA A 26 -14.93 -3.26 -11.40
N LEU A 27 -13.64 -2.91 -11.36
CA LEU A 27 -13.18 -1.62 -10.85
C LEU A 27 -13.49 -0.49 -11.85
N ASP A 28 -13.28 -0.70 -13.15
CA ASP A 28 -13.66 0.28 -14.19
C ASP A 28 -15.16 0.58 -14.15
N ASP A 29 -16.00 -0.46 -14.11
CA ASP A 29 -17.47 -0.35 -14.02
C ASP A 29 -17.93 0.36 -12.72
N TYR A 30 -17.10 0.32 -11.68
CA TYR A 30 -17.38 0.94 -10.38
C TYR A 30 -16.60 2.24 -10.13
N SER A 31 -16.04 2.83 -11.19
CA SER A 31 -15.29 4.10 -11.17
C SER A 31 -14.11 4.09 -10.20
N TRP A 32 -13.46 2.93 -10.05
CA TRP A 32 -12.30 2.73 -9.17
C TRP A 32 -12.57 3.04 -7.70
N ARG A 33 -13.81 2.85 -7.24
CA ARG A 33 -14.18 2.97 -5.83
C ARG A 33 -14.02 1.63 -5.10
N VAL A 34 -13.91 1.67 -3.78
CA VAL A 34 -13.65 0.48 -2.96
C VAL A 34 -14.89 -0.42 -2.90
N GLY A 35 -14.92 -1.45 -3.74
CA GLY A 35 -16.00 -2.44 -3.75
C GLY A 35 -15.83 -3.63 -2.79
N THR A 36 -14.82 -3.62 -1.91
CA THR A 36 -14.54 -4.73 -1.00
C THR A 36 -15.15 -4.50 0.39
N GLY A 37 -15.59 -5.61 1.01
CA GLY A 37 -15.91 -5.65 2.44
C GLY A 37 -14.71 -6.10 3.28
N PHE A 38 -14.93 -6.16 4.61
CA PHE A 38 -13.90 -6.40 5.63
C PHE A 38 -12.87 -7.49 5.30
N LEU A 39 -13.31 -8.65 4.82
CA LEU A 39 -12.43 -9.80 4.55
C LEU A 39 -11.54 -9.65 3.30
N SER A 40 -11.70 -8.57 2.51
CA SER A 40 -10.96 -8.36 1.27
C SER A 40 -10.30 -7.00 1.17
N THR A 41 -10.75 -6.01 1.93
CA THR A 41 -10.13 -4.68 2.02
C THR A 41 -8.64 -4.71 2.39
N PRO A 42 -8.16 -5.58 3.30
CA PRO A 42 -6.72 -5.65 3.60
C PRO A 42 -5.85 -6.09 2.42
N PHE A 43 -6.43 -6.80 1.43
CA PHE A 43 -5.66 -7.50 0.39
C PHE A 43 -5.76 -6.84 -1.00
N ILE A 44 -6.74 -5.96 -1.23
CA ILE A 44 -7.03 -5.46 -2.57
C ILE A 44 -5.85 -4.71 -3.19
N LEU A 45 -5.14 -3.88 -2.42
CA LEU A 45 -4.01 -3.11 -2.96
C LEU A 45 -2.85 -4.01 -3.36
N TYR A 46 -2.52 -5.03 -2.57
CA TYR A 46 -1.50 -6.03 -2.94
C TYR A 46 -1.85 -6.77 -4.23
N VAL A 47 -3.13 -7.16 -4.40
CA VAL A 47 -3.59 -7.81 -5.64
C VAL A 47 -3.46 -6.87 -6.83
N LEU A 48 -3.87 -5.61 -6.69
CA LEU A 48 -3.77 -4.63 -7.77
C LEU A 48 -2.32 -4.32 -8.12
N GLU A 49 -1.47 -4.11 -7.13
CA GLU A 49 -0.03 -3.89 -7.32
C GLU A 49 0.62 -5.02 -8.11
N SER A 50 0.25 -6.28 -7.84
CA SER A 50 0.77 -7.44 -8.57
C SER A 50 0.41 -7.47 -10.06
N ILE A 51 -0.58 -6.66 -10.47
CA ILE A 51 -1.01 -6.49 -11.84
C ILE A 51 -0.34 -5.24 -12.43
N ASP A 52 -0.55 -4.10 -11.77
CA ASP A 52 0.03 -2.81 -12.07
C ASP A 52 -0.01 -1.95 -10.80
N VAL A 53 1.15 -1.43 -10.38
CA VAL A 53 1.26 -0.56 -9.21
C VAL A 53 0.34 0.66 -9.30
N GLU A 54 0.12 1.20 -10.50
CA GLU A 54 -0.75 2.36 -10.72
C GLU A 54 -2.22 2.05 -10.40
N TYR A 55 -2.64 0.78 -10.48
CA TYR A 55 -4.00 0.39 -10.08
C TYR A 55 -4.20 0.44 -8.56
N ALA A 56 -3.17 0.08 -7.78
CA ALA A 56 -3.23 0.21 -6.33
C ALA A 56 -3.33 1.69 -5.93
N PHE A 57 -2.50 2.55 -6.51
CA PHE A 57 -2.56 4.00 -6.28
C PHE A 57 -3.89 4.62 -6.74
N LYS A 58 -4.40 4.24 -7.92
CA LYS A 58 -5.68 4.74 -8.45
C LYS A 58 -6.86 4.44 -7.51
N LEU A 59 -6.90 3.26 -6.89
CA LEU A 59 -7.92 2.91 -5.91
C LEU A 59 -7.69 3.63 -4.57
N LEU A 60 -6.44 3.72 -4.10
CA LEU A 60 -6.08 4.39 -2.85
C LEU A 60 -6.42 5.89 -2.86
N GLU A 61 -6.15 6.55 -3.98
CA GLU A 61 -6.35 8.00 -4.17
C GLU A 61 -7.79 8.38 -4.53
N ASN A 62 -8.70 7.41 -4.63
CA ASN A 62 -10.09 7.72 -4.98
C ASN A 62 -10.79 8.46 -3.83
N GLU A 63 -11.32 9.64 -4.14
CA GLU A 63 -11.97 10.53 -3.20
C GLU A 63 -13.51 10.37 -3.16
N GLU A 64 -14.07 9.49 -3.99
CA GLU A 64 -15.50 9.21 -4.05
C GLU A 64 -15.91 8.06 -3.10
N MET A 65 -17.16 8.09 -2.63
CA MET A 65 -17.72 7.04 -1.78
C MET A 65 -18.11 5.81 -2.60
N PRO A 66 -17.73 4.59 -2.20
CA PRO A 66 -16.89 4.23 -1.04
C PRO A 66 -15.38 4.39 -1.30
N GLY A 67 -14.65 4.97 -0.34
CA GLY A 67 -13.20 5.18 -0.46
C GLY A 67 -12.56 5.72 0.83
N TRP A 68 -11.24 5.55 0.97
CA TRP A 68 -10.50 6.04 2.15
C TRP A 68 -10.39 7.56 2.16
N LEU A 69 -10.02 8.18 1.04
CA LEU A 69 -9.93 9.65 0.97
C LEU A 69 -11.31 10.32 1.01
N PHE A 70 -12.38 9.61 0.63
CA PHE A 70 -13.74 10.06 0.88
C PHE A 70 -13.99 10.33 2.37
N MET A 71 -13.58 9.43 3.27
CA MET A 71 -13.74 9.63 4.72
C MET A 71 -13.05 10.93 5.17
N THR A 72 -11.81 11.13 4.74
CA THR A 72 -11.05 12.36 5.03
C THR A 72 -11.77 13.60 4.50
N LYS A 73 -12.30 13.56 3.27
CA LYS A 73 -13.10 14.67 2.71
C LYS A 73 -14.36 14.97 3.51
N MET A 74 -14.92 13.97 4.17
CA MET A 74 -16.06 14.11 5.06
C MET A 74 -15.67 14.45 6.50
N ASN A 75 -14.44 14.91 6.72
CA ASN A 75 -13.87 15.32 8.01
C ASN A 75 -13.74 14.17 9.04
N ALA A 76 -13.60 12.93 8.58
CA ALA A 76 -13.25 11.83 9.45
C ALA A 76 -11.84 12.04 10.04
N ASN A 77 -11.71 11.90 11.37
CA ASN A 77 -10.43 11.87 12.09
C ASN A 77 -10.05 10.46 12.57
N THR A 78 -10.90 9.49 12.30
CA THR A 78 -10.78 8.05 12.58
C THR A 78 -11.36 7.26 11.39
N ILE A 79 -11.14 5.95 11.34
CA ILE A 79 -11.71 5.10 10.28
C ILE A 79 -13.14 4.72 10.64
N TRP A 80 -14.10 4.84 9.72
CA TRP A 80 -15.50 4.50 9.98
C TRP A 80 -15.87 3.04 9.67
N GLU A 81 -16.85 2.51 10.40
CA GLU A 81 -17.42 1.17 10.19
C GLU A 81 -18.25 1.06 8.90
N SER A 82 -18.93 2.13 8.52
CA SER A 82 -19.63 2.26 7.24
C SER A 82 -19.01 3.39 6.43
N TRP A 83 -18.94 3.26 5.11
CA TRP A 83 -18.38 4.31 4.27
C TRP A 83 -19.21 5.60 4.35
N GLU A 84 -20.51 5.46 4.58
CA GLU A 84 -21.51 6.52 4.70
C GLU A 84 -21.43 7.30 6.03
N GLY A 85 -20.66 6.81 7.01
CA GLY A 85 -20.54 7.42 8.35
C GLY A 85 -21.89 7.60 9.04
N THR A 86 -22.23 8.84 9.39
CA THR A 86 -23.50 9.20 10.07
C THR A 86 -24.75 8.98 9.23
N LYS A 87 -24.60 8.75 7.92
CA LYS A 87 -25.70 8.45 6.99
C LYS A 87 -25.88 6.95 6.73
N ALA A 88 -25.24 6.09 7.52
CA ALA A 88 -25.39 4.65 7.40
C ALA A 88 -26.86 4.21 7.58
N GLN A 89 -27.26 3.19 6.82
CA GLN A 89 -28.60 2.62 6.93
C GLN A 89 -28.76 1.90 8.28
N GLY A 90 -29.90 2.09 8.95
CA GLY A 90 -30.19 1.44 10.24
C GLY A 90 -29.66 2.18 11.48
N GLY A 91 -29.06 3.36 11.31
CA GLY A 91 -28.54 4.20 12.40
C GLY A 91 -27.08 4.59 12.19
N ILE A 92 -26.52 5.34 13.13
CA ILE A 92 -25.10 5.73 13.09
C ILE A 92 -24.26 4.49 13.38
N ALA A 93 -23.60 3.95 12.36
CA ALA A 93 -22.54 2.95 12.53
C ALA A 93 -21.32 3.57 13.24
N SER A 94 -20.43 2.76 13.83
CA SER A 94 -19.27 3.31 14.56
C SER A 94 -18.44 4.22 13.66
N LEU A 95 -18.08 5.39 14.18
CA LEU A 95 -17.16 6.32 13.54
C LEU A 95 -15.70 6.04 13.94
N ASP A 96 -15.42 4.99 14.70
CA ASP A 96 -14.06 4.60 15.11
C ASP A 96 -13.91 3.07 15.07
N HIS A 97 -13.57 2.55 13.89
CA HIS A 97 -13.51 1.13 13.60
C HIS A 97 -12.32 0.83 12.67
N TYR A 98 -11.27 0.22 13.21
CA TYR A 98 -9.97 0.04 12.54
C TYR A 98 -9.98 -0.81 11.27
N SER A 99 -11.05 -1.57 11.01
CA SER A 99 -11.12 -2.61 9.97
C SER A 99 -10.67 -2.16 8.57
N LYS A 100 -11.10 -0.96 8.12
CA LYS A 100 -10.67 -0.42 6.82
C LYS A 100 -9.31 0.28 6.89
N GLY A 101 -8.82 0.57 8.09
CA GLY A 101 -7.47 1.10 8.35
C GLY A 101 -6.37 0.07 8.07
N ALA A 102 -6.72 -1.21 7.89
CA ALA A 102 -5.78 -2.25 7.44
C ALA A 102 -5.05 -1.89 6.13
N VAL A 103 -5.59 -0.96 5.33
CA VAL A 103 -4.91 -0.40 4.14
C VAL A 103 -3.54 0.20 4.45
N LEU A 104 -3.33 0.68 5.68
CA LEU A 104 -2.08 1.32 6.08
C LEU A 104 -0.90 0.36 6.08
N GLU A 105 -1.13 -0.96 6.21
CA GLU A 105 -0.07 -1.95 6.04
C GLU A 105 0.56 -1.83 4.65
N TRP A 106 -0.24 -1.72 3.59
CA TRP A 106 0.25 -1.51 2.22
C TRP A 106 0.96 -0.16 2.07
N VAL A 107 0.46 0.90 2.72
CA VAL A 107 1.11 2.23 2.70
C VAL A 107 2.51 2.17 3.31
N PHE A 108 2.69 1.45 4.41
CA PHE A 108 4.00 1.34 5.08
C PHE A 108 4.92 0.32 4.39
N SER A 109 4.39 -0.85 4.04
CA SER A 109 5.19 -1.98 3.54
C SER A 109 5.50 -1.91 2.05
N GLU A 110 4.64 -1.29 1.24
CA GLU A 110 4.79 -1.21 -0.21
C GLU A 110 5.08 0.23 -0.64
N MET A 111 4.18 1.19 -0.43
CA MET A 111 4.41 2.58 -0.84
C MET A 111 5.67 3.17 -0.19
N CYS A 112 5.86 2.93 1.11
CA CYS A 112 7.09 3.32 1.81
C CYS A 112 8.14 2.19 1.82
N GLY A 113 7.76 0.95 1.51
CA GLY A 113 8.73 -0.11 1.22
C GLY A 113 9.43 -0.74 2.41
N ILE A 114 8.99 -0.52 3.67
CA ILE A 114 9.68 -1.08 4.84
C ILE A 114 9.04 -2.41 5.23
N LYS A 115 9.77 -3.52 5.13
CA LYS A 115 9.32 -4.85 5.59
C LYS A 115 10.33 -5.47 6.54
N VAL A 116 9.84 -6.13 7.59
CA VAL A 116 10.66 -6.92 8.51
C VAL A 116 10.63 -8.37 8.04
N THR A 117 11.78 -8.96 7.74
CA THR A 117 11.86 -10.31 7.14
C THR A 117 12.51 -11.37 8.03
N GLY A 118 13.06 -10.96 9.16
CA GLY A 118 13.66 -11.84 10.15
C GLY A 118 14.22 -11.06 11.33
N GLU A 119 14.94 -11.75 12.21
CA GLU A 119 15.73 -11.11 13.25
C GLU A 119 16.83 -10.25 12.60
N ASN A 120 16.96 -8.98 12.99
CA ASN A 120 17.94 -8.04 12.43
C ASN A 120 17.90 -7.79 10.90
N ASN A 121 16.82 -8.15 10.20
CA ASN A 121 16.75 -8.08 8.73
C ASN A 121 15.54 -7.33 8.22
N PHE A 122 15.78 -6.46 7.22
CA PHE A 122 14.74 -5.67 6.55
C PHE A 122 14.74 -5.86 5.03
N ILE A 123 13.62 -5.57 4.40
CA ILE A 123 13.55 -5.24 2.97
C ILE A 123 13.18 -3.77 2.86
N LEU A 124 13.87 -3.07 1.96
CA LEU A 124 13.62 -1.69 1.57
C LEU A 124 13.29 -1.64 0.08
N ALA A 125 11.99 -1.70 -0.24
CA ALA A 125 11.49 -1.80 -1.61
C ALA A 125 10.30 -0.84 -1.87
N PRO A 126 10.51 0.48 -1.78
CA PRO A 126 9.44 1.46 -1.94
C PRO A 126 8.82 1.43 -3.35
N LYS A 127 7.49 1.40 -3.39
CA LYS A 127 6.69 1.49 -4.60
C LYS A 127 6.34 2.95 -4.89
N VAL A 128 6.81 3.41 -6.04
CA VAL A 128 6.60 4.76 -6.55
C VAL A 128 5.46 4.70 -7.55
N GLY A 129 4.46 5.55 -7.40
CA GLY A 129 3.34 5.61 -8.34
C GLY A 129 2.35 6.71 -8.01
N GLY A 130 1.23 6.73 -8.71
CA GLY A 130 0.13 7.63 -8.44
C GLY A 130 0.49 9.12 -8.59
N LYS A 131 -0.33 9.99 -7.99
CA LYS A 131 -0.12 11.46 -8.02
C LYS A 131 0.85 11.94 -6.95
N PHE A 132 1.33 11.05 -6.08
CA PHE A 132 2.31 11.40 -5.05
C PHE A 132 3.65 11.80 -5.67
N SER A 133 4.19 12.93 -5.20
CA SER A 133 5.53 13.40 -5.56
C SER A 133 6.61 12.92 -4.60
N PHE A 134 6.24 12.50 -3.39
CA PHE A 134 7.13 11.88 -2.42
C PHE A 134 6.35 11.01 -1.43
N ALA A 135 7.07 10.11 -0.75
CA ALA A 135 6.62 9.45 0.47
C ALA A 135 7.80 9.27 1.43
N LYS A 136 7.53 9.28 2.74
CA LYS A 136 8.52 9.01 3.78
C LYS A 136 7.86 8.27 4.94
N CYS A 137 8.53 7.22 5.42
CA CYS A 137 8.15 6.49 6.62
C CYS A 137 9.37 6.24 7.52
N GLU A 138 9.12 6.17 8.81
CA GLU A 138 10.11 5.78 9.82
C GLU A 138 9.49 4.69 10.70
N TYR A 139 10.20 3.56 10.83
CA TYR A 139 9.85 2.45 11.71
C TYR A 139 10.84 2.38 12.87
N LYS A 140 10.34 2.51 14.10
CA LYS A 140 11.13 2.37 15.32
C LYS A 140 11.21 0.89 15.70
N SER A 141 12.16 0.18 15.10
CA SER A 141 12.42 -1.22 15.44
C SER A 141 13.14 -1.35 16.79
N ILE A 142 13.24 -2.57 17.30
CA ILE A 142 14.03 -2.87 18.51
C ILE A 142 15.53 -2.61 18.34
N TYR A 143 16.02 -2.53 17.09
CA TYR A 143 17.43 -2.26 16.77
C TYR A 143 17.70 -0.77 16.51
N GLY A 144 16.65 0.05 16.47
CA GLY A 144 16.72 1.46 16.16
C GLY A 144 15.83 1.86 14.97
N LYS A 145 16.04 3.08 14.51
CA LYS A 145 15.23 3.68 13.44
C LYS A 145 15.60 3.09 12.08
N VAL A 146 14.61 2.50 11.41
CA VAL A 146 14.64 2.23 9.97
C VAL A 146 13.87 3.34 9.28
N SER A 147 14.40 3.93 8.22
CA SER A 147 13.64 4.90 7.44
C SER A 147 13.75 4.63 5.95
N SER A 148 12.68 4.95 5.24
CA SER A 148 12.59 4.86 3.79
C SER A 148 11.86 6.07 3.27
N SER A 149 12.39 6.67 2.22
CA SER A 149 11.73 7.75 1.50
C SER A 149 12.06 7.68 0.03
N TRP A 150 11.14 8.20 -0.78
CA TRP A 150 11.35 8.45 -2.18
C TRP A 150 10.77 9.82 -2.56
N LYS A 151 11.36 10.45 -3.58
CA LYS A 151 10.90 11.72 -4.16
C LYS A 151 11.10 11.70 -5.67
N LYS A 152 10.06 12.03 -6.43
CA LYS A 152 10.14 12.28 -7.88
C LYS A 152 10.70 13.68 -8.11
N GLU A 153 11.80 13.81 -8.83
CA GLU A 153 12.45 15.09 -9.14
C GLU A 153 13.17 15.02 -10.49
N ASN A 154 12.86 15.96 -11.41
CA ASN A 154 13.52 16.10 -12.71
C ASN A 154 13.58 14.80 -13.55
N GLY A 155 12.47 14.05 -13.59
CA GLY A 155 12.37 12.78 -14.32
C GLY A 155 13.11 11.61 -13.67
N LYS A 156 13.66 11.81 -12.46
CA LYS A 156 14.32 10.78 -11.66
C LYS A 156 13.57 10.55 -10.36
N THR A 157 13.85 9.44 -9.71
CA THR A 157 13.44 9.18 -8.34
C THR A 157 14.66 9.12 -7.44
N ILE A 158 14.64 9.94 -6.38
CA ILE A 158 15.64 9.95 -5.33
C ILE A 158 15.10 9.12 -4.17
N TYR A 159 15.83 8.10 -3.75
CA TYR A 159 15.52 7.27 -2.59
C TYR A 159 16.51 7.57 -1.47
N LYS A 160 16.03 7.63 -0.22
CA LYS A 160 16.89 7.71 0.95
C LYS A 160 16.50 6.67 1.98
N PHE A 161 17.50 5.99 2.53
CA PHE A 161 17.34 4.94 3.52
C PHE A 161 18.19 5.19 4.75
N VAL A 162 17.69 4.75 5.90
CA VAL A 162 18.46 4.62 7.15
C VAL A 162 18.30 3.20 7.65
N ILE A 163 19.42 2.52 7.84
CA ILE A 163 19.50 1.14 8.35
C ILE A 163 20.21 1.20 9.71
N PRO A 164 19.57 0.76 10.81
CA PRO A 164 20.15 0.85 12.14
C PRO A 164 21.33 -0.11 12.34
N ALA A 165 22.17 0.18 13.34
CA ALA A 165 23.33 -0.65 13.69
C ALA A 165 22.94 -2.11 13.95
N ASN A 166 23.85 -3.04 13.64
CA ASN A 166 23.66 -4.50 13.78
C ASN A 166 22.49 -5.09 12.97
N THR A 167 22.05 -4.39 11.92
CA THR A 167 21.03 -4.89 10.99
C THR A 167 21.48 -4.77 9.55
N GLU A 168 20.82 -5.52 8.68
CA GLU A 168 20.99 -5.45 7.24
C GLU A 168 19.64 -5.22 6.55
N ALA A 169 19.68 -4.62 5.36
CA ALA A 169 18.51 -4.50 4.52
C ALA A 169 18.80 -4.90 3.08
N ARG A 170 17.92 -5.73 2.50
CA ARG A 170 17.87 -5.94 1.05
C ARG A 170 17.12 -4.78 0.41
N VAL A 171 17.84 -3.96 -0.33
CA VAL A 171 17.30 -2.83 -1.09
C VAL A 171 16.91 -3.33 -2.47
N ILE A 172 15.68 -3.03 -2.89
CA ILE A 172 15.15 -3.40 -4.20
C ILE A 172 14.54 -2.14 -4.85
N LEU A 173 15.23 -1.61 -5.85
CA LEU A 173 14.81 -0.47 -6.67
C LEU A 173 14.84 -0.87 -8.15
N PRO A 174 14.33 -0.04 -9.08
CA PRO A 174 14.50 -0.33 -10.49
C PRO A 174 15.99 -0.44 -10.84
N ASN A 175 16.39 -1.60 -11.39
CA ASN A 175 17.77 -1.94 -11.77
C ASN A 175 18.81 -2.00 -10.63
N VAL A 176 18.39 -1.93 -9.35
CA VAL A 176 19.28 -2.05 -8.20
C VAL A 176 18.71 -3.08 -7.25
N GLU A 177 19.51 -4.10 -6.96
CA GLU A 177 19.20 -5.09 -5.94
C GLU A 177 20.48 -5.46 -5.18
N GLU A 178 20.58 -5.03 -3.94
CA GLU A 178 21.75 -5.28 -3.10
C GLU A 178 21.38 -5.37 -1.61
N THR A 179 22.22 -6.05 -0.84
CA THR A 179 22.13 -6.08 0.62
C THR A 179 23.09 -5.06 1.20
N LEU A 180 22.57 -4.13 2.00
CA LEU A 180 23.32 -3.09 2.67
C LEU A 180 23.36 -3.37 4.18
N SER A 181 24.49 -3.05 4.80
CA SER A 181 24.62 -3.02 6.25
C SER A 181 24.07 -1.71 6.83
N SER A 182 24.30 -1.48 8.13
CA SER A 182 23.88 -0.25 8.79
C SER A 182 24.51 1.01 8.18
N GLY A 183 23.71 2.05 7.99
CA GLY A 183 24.17 3.30 7.42
C GLY A 183 23.04 4.18 6.91
N GLU A 184 23.41 5.31 6.32
CA GLU A 184 22.52 6.18 5.56
C GLU A 184 22.89 6.08 4.08
N TYR A 185 21.89 5.88 3.24
CA TYR A 185 22.09 5.63 1.81
C TYR A 185 21.19 6.52 0.98
N GLU A 186 21.69 6.96 -0.17
CA GLU A 186 20.94 7.70 -1.18
C GLU A 186 21.14 7.05 -2.55
N PHE A 187 20.03 6.85 -3.25
CA PHE A 187 20.00 6.31 -4.61
C PHE A 187 19.28 7.27 -5.53
N ILE A 188 19.75 7.37 -6.77
CA ILE A 188 19.08 8.13 -7.82
C ILE A 188 18.84 7.19 -9.00
N VAL A 189 17.57 6.97 -9.31
CA VAL A 189 17.13 6.08 -10.41
C VAL A 189 16.39 6.92 -11.45
N GLY A 190 16.68 6.71 -12.73
CA GLY A 190 16.04 7.38 -13.86
C GLY A 190 15.43 6.40 -14.84
#